data_AF-A0A5C7JJL7-F1
#
_entry.id   AF-A0A5C7JJL7-F1
#
_cell.length_a   1.000
_cell.length_b   1.000
_cell.length_c   1.000
_cell.angle_alpha   90.00
_cell.angle_beta   90.00
_cell.angle_gamma   90.00
#
_symmetry.space_group_name_H-M   'P 1'
#
loop_
_entity.id
_entity.type
_entity.pdbx_description
1 polymer ?
#
loop_
_entity_poly.entity_id
_entity_poly.type
_entity_poly.pdbx_seq_one_letter_code
_entity_poly.pdbx_strand_id
1 'polypeptide(L)'
;MIDTQILSGRVTDKIKESVSCEHSYSCNCIRTCNGKSCSTHCSTCYEHSNDYDYNIHSTIGTFTINRIDRQGNHEPPRFTLVKKEDAVAKTDTYINYIKGAKNSLFNMKDYSDSSLVRLPEYPLEIYDYYKINRTIVDGVTIPDKSSYDDMLSELLKKLGETKQVNVVLVFTNQDRLFAEKLKTKWLNGKKNDTVIVIGTKDYPNIEWVHVFGWSNNQMLNIALRDDLIEHKVITVTGMRDSLTKNLNMYYSRKPMSDFEYLKNNSEPSMVVLITAFILTMIFSIGFSYIAIKD
;
A
#
# COMPACT_ATOMS: atom_id res chain seq x y z
N MET A 1 -10.53 -11.07 -1.89
CA MET A 1 -10.31 -10.93 -0.44
C MET A 1 -9.03 -10.17 -0.12
N ILE A 2 -7.88 -10.46 -0.75
CA ILE A 2 -6.65 -9.69 -0.48
C ILE A 2 -6.83 -8.21 -0.85
N ASP A 3 -6.31 -7.34 0.01
CA ASP A 3 -6.25 -5.90 -0.17
C ASP A 3 -4.95 -5.35 0.42
N THR A 4 -4.66 -4.08 0.16
CA THR A 4 -3.40 -3.43 0.54
C THR A 4 -3.67 -2.23 1.44
N GLN A 5 -2.84 -2.05 2.46
CA GLN A 5 -2.76 -0.87 3.32
C GLN A 5 -1.40 -0.18 3.15
N ILE A 6 -1.34 1.11 3.46
CA ILE A 6 -0.07 1.85 3.54
C ILE A 6 0.33 1.96 5.00
N LEU A 7 1.51 1.45 5.33
CA LEU A 7 2.16 1.67 6.63
C LEU A 7 3.15 2.82 6.48
N SER A 8 3.21 3.66 7.51
CA SER A 8 4.14 4.80 7.54
C SER A 8 5.01 4.70 8.79
N GLY A 9 6.25 5.14 8.69
CA GLY A 9 7.22 5.10 9.78
C GLY A 9 8.39 6.03 9.50
N ARG A 10 9.52 5.76 10.14
CA ARG A 10 10.73 6.55 9.98
C ARG A 10 11.98 5.69 9.79
N VAL A 11 12.97 6.25 9.10
CA VAL A 11 14.32 5.66 9.02
C VAL A 11 14.96 5.65 10.41
N THR A 12 15.42 4.48 10.83
CA THR A 12 16.14 4.30 12.09
C THR A 12 17.65 4.29 11.88
N ASP A 13 18.10 3.66 10.81
CA ASP A 13 19.51 3.49 10.49
C ASP A 13 19.75 3.18 9.00
N LYS A 14 20.99 3.30 8.53
CA LYS A 14 21.40 2.86 7.20
C LYS A 14 22.76 2.16 7.26
N ILE A 15 22.86 1.00 6.64
CA ILE A 15 24.03 0.11 6.73
C ILE A 15 24.46 -0.33 5.33
N LYS A 16 25.78 -0.28 5.07
CA LYS A 16 26.42 -0.99 3.96
C LYS A 16 26.79 -2.38 4.45
N GLU A 17 26.12 -3.40 3.93
CA GLU A 17 26.24 -4.78 4.37
C GLU A 17 27.02 -5.60 3.34
N SER A 18 27.98 -6.42 3.79
CA SER A 18 28.69 -7.36 2.92
C SER A 18 27.87 -8.64 2.78
N VAL A 19 27.53 -9.02 1.56
CA VAL A 19 26.74 -10.22 1.24
C VAL A 19 27.55 -11.19 0.37
N SER A 20 27.08 -12.44 0.29
CA SER A 20 27.73 -13.43 -0.58
C SER A 20 27.66 -12.99 -2.04
N CYS A 21 28.72 -13.26 -2.80
CA CYS A 21 28.78 -12.93 -4.21
C CYS A 21 27.63 -13.60 -4.98
N GLU A 22 26.85 -12.81 -5.72
CA GLU A 22 25.77 -13.29 -6.59
C GLU A 22 26.29 -13.67 -7.99
N HIS A 23 27.56 -13.39 -8.26
CA HIS A 23 28.21 -13.53 -9.55
C HIS A 23 29.02 -14.82 -9.61
N SER A 24 28.32 -15.92 -9.87
CA SER A 24 28.93 -17.24 -9.98
C SER A 24 29.10 -17.71 -11.42
N TYR A 25 30.12 -18.55 -11.65
CA TYR A 25 30.39 -19.20 -12.92
C TYR A 25 30.86 -20.65 -12.69
N SER A 26 30.68 -21.50 -13.70
CA SER A 26 31.16 -22.88 -13.66
C SER A 26 32.68 -22.92 -13.84
N CYS A 27 33.37 -23.58 -12.93
CA CYS A 27 34.82 -23.74 -12.93
C CYS A 27 35.21 -25.19 -12.61
N ASN A 28 36.49 -25.55 -12.79
CA ASN A 28 37.02 -26.87 -12.44
C ASN A 28 36.19 -28.04 -13.01
N CYS A 29 35.75 -27.91 -14.26
CA CYS A 29 34.90 -28.91 -14.91
C CYS A 29 35.69 -30.18 -15.22
N ILE A 30 35.23 -31.30 -14.67
CA ILE A 30 35.78 -32.63 -14.94
C ILE A 30 34.75 -33.41 -15.76
N ARG A 31 35.20 -33.98 -16.87
CA ARG A 31 34.40 -34.85 -17.71
C ARG A 31 34.73 -36.31 -17.41
N THR A 32 33.73 -37.06 -16.97
CA THR A 32 33.87 -38.48 -16.65
C THR A 32 33.03 -39.29 -17.63
N CYS A 33 33.60 -40.36 -18.19
CA CYS A 33 32.95 -41.19 -19.20
C CYS A 33 32.99 -42.67 -18.79
N ASN A 34 31.84 -43.35 -18.83
CA ASN A 34 31.71 -44.78 -18.51
C ASN A 34 31.49 -45.63 -19.77
N GLY A 35 32.23 -45.35 -20.83
CA GLY A 35 32.24 -46.11 -22.09
C GLY A 35 30.99 -46.01 -22.98
N LYS A 36 29.82 -45.65 -22.45
CA LYS A 36 28.56 -45.44 -23.22
C LYS A 36 27.97 -44.04 -23.10
N SER A 37 28.31 -43.28 -22.06
CA SER A 37 27.88 -41.90 -21.84
C SER A 37 28.95 -41.14 -21.05
N CYS A 38 29.00 -39.82 -21.25
CA CYS A 38 29.87 -38.90 -20.51
C CYS A 38 29.03 -37.90 -19.73
N SER A 39 29.38 -37.65 -18.48
CA SER A 39 28.84 -36.55 -17.67
C SER A 39 29.95 -35.53 -17.39
N THR A 40 29.58 -34.25 -17.41
CA THR A 40 30.46 -33.15 -17.01
C THR A 40 30.02 -32.65 -15.65
N HIS A 41 30.93 -32.68 -14.69
CA HIS A 41 30.72 -32.14 -13.34
C HIS A 41 31.58 -30.89 -13.19
N CYS A 42 30.97 -29.74 -12.90
CA CYS A 42 31.65 -28.48 -12.65
C CYS A 42 31.43 -28.03 -11.21
N SER A 43 32.40 -27.30 -10.66
CA SER A 43 32.24 -26.56 -9.41
C SER A 43 31.66 -25.16 -9.68
N THR A 44 31.02 -24.57 -8.68
CA THR A 44 30.59 -23.17 -8.71
C THR A 44 31.68 -22.28 -8.12
N CYS A 45 32.31 -21.46 -8.95
CA CYS A 45 33.23 -20.41 -8.51
C CYS A 45 32.53 -19.05 -8.52
N TYR A 46 33.08 -18.08 -7.80
CA TYR A 46 32.58 -16.71 -7.73
C TYR A 46 33.60 -15.74 -8.32
N GLU A 47 33.11 -14.69 -8.98
CA GLU A 47 33.97 -13.68 -9.61
C GLU A 47 34.78 -12.88 -8.57
N HIS A 48 34.26 -12.75 -7.35
CA HIS A 48 34.89 -12.04 -6.23
C HIS A 48 34.37 -12.61 -4.89
N SER A 49 34.92 -12.11 -3.78
CA SER A 49 34.64 -12.65 -2.43
C SER A 49 33.25 -12.30 -1.89
N ASN A 50 32.72 -11.14 -2.25
CA ASN A 50 31.50 -10.59 -1.67
C ASN A 50 30.93 -9.47 -2.55
N ASP A 51 29.61 -9.29 -2.47
CA ASP A 51 28.92 -8.09 -2.92
C ASP A 51 28.59 -7.18 -1.72
N TYR A 52 28.10 -5.98 -1.98
CA TYR A 52 27.63 -5.06 -0.96
C TYR A 52 26.20 -4.59 -1.23
N ASP A 53 25.36 -4.69 -0.20
CA ASP A 53 24.01 -4.16 -0.19
C ASP A 53 23.90 -2.88 0.64
N TYR A 54 23.06 -1.97 0.15
CA TYR A 54 22.82 -0.67 0.76
C TYR A 54 21.44 -0.67 1.40
N ASN A 55 21.38 -1.11 2.66
CA ASN A 55 20.14 -1.36 3.39
C ASN A 55 19.78 -0.17 4.29
N ILE A 56 18.55 0.31 4.15
CA ILE A 56 17.95 1.32 5.04
C ILE A 56 17.03 0.57 6.00
N HIS A 57 17.31 0.66 7.29
CA HIS A 57 16.42 0.14 8.33
C HIS A 57 15.43 1.21 8.76
N SER A 58 14.18 0.79 8.95
CA SER A 58 13.10 1.65 9.39
C SER A 58 12.21 0.95 10.40
N THR A 59 11.30 1.70 11.01
CA THR A 59 10.32 1.14 11.95
C THR A 59 9.25 0.26 11.30
N ILE A 60 9.21 0.19 9.96
CA ILE A 60 8.27 -0.64 9.18
C ILE A 60 8.97 -1.68 8.29
N GLY A 61 10.28 -1.87 8.48
CA GLY A 61 11.08 -2.88 7.76
C GLY A 61 12.35 -2.31 7.11
N THR A 62 13.01 -3.12 6.29
CA THR A 62 14.23 -2.75 5.57
C THR A 62 13.92 -2.44 4.11
N PHE A 63 14.56 -1.40 3.57
CA PHE A 63 14.52 -1.02 2.16
C PHE A 63 15.93 -1.10 1.58
N THR A 64 16.13 -1.90 0.53
CA THR A 64 17.41 -2.03 -0.15
C THR A 64 17.47 -1.07 -1.33
N ILE A 65 18.51 -0.24 -1.36
CA ILE A 65 18.77 0.66 -2.50
C ILE A 65 19.54 -0.11 -3.57
N ASN A 66 19.13 0.05 -4.83
CA ASN A 66 19.80 -0.59 -5.94
C ASN A 66 21.27 -0.16 -6.03
N ARG A 67 22.15 -1.13 -6.22
CA ARG A 67 23.58 -0.91 -6.48
C ARG A 67 23.75 -0.16 -7.80
N ILE A 68 24.78 0.69 -7.88
CA ILE A 68 25.14 1.40 -9.13
C ILE A 68 26.18 0.63 -9.96
N ASP A 69 26.91 -0.26 -9.32
CA ASP A 69 27.81 -1.21 -9.95
C ASP A 69 27.41 -2.64 -9.55
N ARG A 70 27.89 -3.62 -10.30
CA ARG A 70 27.53 -5.03 -10.12
C ARG A 70 27.85 -5.53 -8.71
N GLN A 71 28.99 -5.10 -8.15
CA GLN A 71 29.45 -5.52 -6.82
C GLN A 71 28.90 -4.68 -5.65
N GLY A 72 28.41 -3.46 -5.85
CA GLY A 72 28.06 -2.54 -4.76
C GLY A 72 29.27 -1.84 -4.13
N ASN A 73 30.40 -1.72 -4.82
CA ASN A 73 31.58 -1.08 -4.23
C ASN A 73 31.38 0.43 -4.05
N HIS A 74 30.71 1.05 -5.01
CA HIS A 74 30.42 2.48 -5.00
C HIS A 74 29.06 2.75 -4.36
N GLU A 75 29.05 3.68 -3.40
CA GLU A 75 27.82 4.09 -2.72
C GLU A 75 26.83 4.76 -3.69
N PRO A 76 25.59 4.25 -3.79
CA PRO A 76 24.55 4.92 -4.57
C PRO A 76 24.30 6.33 -4.01
N PRO A 77 24.24 7.38 -4.85
CA PRO A 77 23.97 8.75 -4.40
C PRO A 77 22.69 8.86 -3.56
N ARG A 78 21.70 8.01 -3.88
CA ARG A 78 20.44 7.97 -3.14
C ARG A 78 20.61 7.53 -1.68
N PHE A 79 21.56 6.63 -1.38
CA PHE A 79 21.89 6.18 -0.02
C PHE A 79 22.51 7.29 0.81
N THR A 80 23.36 8.10 0.18
CA THR A 80 23.98 9.27 0.83
C THR A 80 22.91 10.28 1.28
N LEU A 81 21.88 10.51 0.47
CA LEU A 81 20.79 11.46 0.75
C LEU A 81 19.86 11.03 1.89
N VAL A 82 19.78 9.74 2.21
CA VAL A 82 18.94 9.22 3.31
C VAL A 82 19.47 9.73 4.64
N LYS A 83 18.58 10.30 5.46
CA LYS A 83 18.87 10.70 6.83
C LYS A 83 18.05 9.88 7.82
N LYS A 84 18.58 9.74 9.03
CA LYS A 84 17.83 9.21 10.17
C LYS A 84 16.63 10.14 10.44
N GLU A 85 15.50 9.56 10.84
CA GLU A 85 14.21 10.25 11.02
C GLU A 85 13.50 10.71 9.73
N ASP A 86 14.01 10.34 8.55
CA ASP A 86 13.29 10.54 7.29
C ASP A 86 11.99 9.72 7.29
N ALA A 87 10.91 10.28 6.75
CA ALA A 87 9.64 9.59 6.61
C ALA A 87 9.72 8.46 5.56
N VAL A 88 9.16 7.30 5.91
CA VAL A 88 9.07 6.14 5.02
C VAL A 88 7.64 5.61 4.94
N ALA A 89 7.32 4.98 3.82
CA ALA A 89 6.07 4.31 3.56
C ALA A 89 6.29 2.95 2.91
N LYS A 90 5.43 1.98 3.25
CA LYS A 90 5.46 0.64 2.70
C LYS A 90 4.03 0.13 2.47
N THR A 91 3.83 -0.56 1.36
CA THR A 91 2.61 -1.32 1.09
C THR A 91 2.63 -2.63 1.86
N ASP A 92 1.53 -2.93 2.54
CA ASP A 92 1.35 -4.18 3.27
C ASP A 92 0.02 -4.83 2.89
N THR A 93 0.00 -6.16 2.75
CA THR A 93 -1.18 -6.90 2.30
C THR A 93 -1.94 -7.48 3.48
N TYR A 94 -3.28 -7.43 3.43
CA TYR A 94 -4.13 -8.04 4.43
C TYR A 94 -5.37 -8.70 3.79
N ILE A 95 -6.02 -9.58 4.55
CA ILE A 95 -7.29 -10.18 4.17
C ILE A 95 -8.40 -9.18 4.45
N ASN A 96 -9.05 -8.64 3.43
CA ASN A 96 -10.20 -7.76 3.56
C ASN A 96 -11.51 -8.55 3.46
N TYR A 97 -12.11 -8.87 4.62
CA TYR A 97 -13.38 -9.60 4.69
C TYR A 97 -14.56 -8.81 4.11
N ILE A 98 -14.54 -7.47 4.20
CA ILE A 98 -15.57 -6.59 3.64
C ILE A 98 -15.55 -6.65 2.10
N LYS A 99 -14.36 -6.62 1.52
CA LYS A 99 -14.16 -6.79 0.07
C LYS A 99 -14.55 -8.20 -0.40
N GLY A 100 -14.43 -9.21 0.46
CA GLY A 100 -14.83 -10.59 0.19
C GLY A 100 -16.35 -10.79 0.21
N ALA A 101 -17.03 -10.22 1.19
CA ALA A 101 -18.47 -10.31 1.34
C ALA A 101 -19.18 -9.24 0.50
N LYS A 102 -19.41 -9.53 -0.78
CA LYS A 102 -20.06 -8.61 -1.73
C LYS A 102 -21.46 -8.19 -1.29
N ASN A 103 -22.24 -9.11 -0.73
CA ASN A 103 -23.61 -8.85 -0.27
C ASN A 103 -23.70 -8.23 1.13
N SER A 104 -22.56 -7.81 1.70
CA SER A 104 -22.52 -7.17 3.02
C SER A 104 -22.99 -5.72 2.93
N LEU A 105 -23.68 -5.22 3.96
CA LEU A 105 -24.04 -3.80 4.09
C LEU A 105 -22.81 -2.86 4.06
N PHE A 106 -21.62 -3.40 4.34
CA PHE A 106 -20.36 -2.66 4.28
C PHE A 106 -19.78 -2.56 2.86
N ASN A 107 -20.24 -3.38 1.92
CA ASN A 107 -19.80 -3.38 0.53
C ASN A 107 -20.84 -2.66 -0.33
N MET A 108 -20.75 -1.33 -0.35
CA MET A 108 -21.70 -0.47 -1.04
C MET A 108 -21.46 -0.37 -2.57
N LYS A 109 -20.51 -1.14 -3.13
CA LYS A 109 -20.08 -0.98 -4.54
C LYS A 109 -21.23 -1.11 -5.54
N ASP A 110 -22.18 -2.00 -5.26
CA ASP A 110 -23.32 -2.26 -6.13
C ASP A 110 -24.34 -1.11 -6.11
N TYR A 111 -24.26 -0.19 -5.13
CA TYR A 111 -25.16 0.97 -5.00
C TYR A 111 -24.58 2.27 -5.58
N SER A 112 -23.31 2.27 -6.04
CA SER A 112 -22.74 3.46 -6.68
C SER A 112 -22.94 3.42 -8.19
N ASP A 113 -23.80 4.30 -8.71
CA ASP A 113 -23.74 4.73 -10.10
C ASP A 113 -22.49 5.62 -10.29
N SER A 114 -21.33 4.94 -10.26
CA SER A 114 -20.00 5.51 -10.45
C SER A 114 -19.69 5.78 -11.92
N SER A 115 -20.61 5.42 -12.84
CA SER A 115 -20.42 5.55 -14.28
C SER A 115 -20.43 7.00 -14.77
N LEU A 116 -21.10 7.90 -14.03
CA LEU A 116 -21.31 9.30 -14.43
C LEU A 116 -20.22 10.28 -13.93
N VAL A 117 -19.36 9.89 -13.00
CA VAL A 117 -18.34 10.77 -12.41
C VAL A 117 -16.99 10.06 -12.39
N ARG A 118 -15.98 10.63 -13.05
CA ARG A 118 -14.61 10.12 -12.99
C ARG A 118 -14.04 10.34 -11.59
N LEU A 119 -13.92 9.27 -10.82
CA LEU A 119 -13.33 9.31 -9.47
C LEU A 119 -11.84 8.95 -9.52
N PRO A 120 -10.99 9.58 -8.71
CA PRO A 120 -9.57 9.26 -8.65
C PRO A 120 -9.30 7.83 -8.17
N GLU A 121 -8.14 7.30 -8.53
CA GLU A 121 -7.63 6.05 -7.97
C GLU A 121 -7.01 6.29 -6.58
N TYR A 122 -6.98 5.25 -5.76
CA TYR A 122 -6.35 5.31 -4.45
C TYR A 122 -4.83 5.45 -4.59
N PRO A 123 -4.15 6.31 -3.79
CA PRO A 123 -2.71 6.50 -3.92
C PRO A 123 -1.96 5.30 -3.32
N LEU A 124 -1.51 4.37 -4.18
CA LEU A 124 -0.70 3.20 -3.81
C LEU A 124 0.76 3.28 -4.29
N GLU A 125 1.10 4.30 -5.08
CA GLU A 125 2.37 4.35 -5.78
C GLU A 125 3.52 4.76 -4.84
N ILE A 126 4.32 3.77 -4.44
CA ILE A 126 5.59 4.02 -3.78
C ILE A 126 6.62 4.43 -4.84
N TYR A 127 7.17 5.63 -4.70
CA TYR A 127 8.27 6.12 -5.52
C TYR A 127 9.53 6.27 -4.66
N ASP A 128 10.69 6.39 -5.30
CA ASP A 128 11.96 6.65 -4.62
C ASP A 128 12.19 5.70 -3.41
N TYR A 129 11.95 4.40 -3.65
CA TYR A 129 12.03 3.25 -2.74
C TYR A 129 10.99 3.19 -1.61
N TYR A 130 10.62 4.32 -1.01
CA TYR A 130 9.78 4.35 0.19
C TYR A 130 8.96 5.64 0.36
N LYS A 131 8.90 6.53 -0.63
CA LYS A 131 8.09 7.75 -0.57
C LYS A 131 6.74 7.55 -1.24
N ILE A 132 5.74 8.31 -0.82
CA ILE A 132 4.39 8.24 -1.38
C ILE A 132 3.68 9.59 -1.24
N ASN A 133 3.00 10.00 -2.30
CA ASN A 133 2.13 11.17 -2.32
C ASN A 133 0.72 10.72 -1.94
N ARG A 134 0.13 11.36 -0.92
CA ARG A 134 -1.18 11.02 -0.36
C ARG A 134 -2.23 12.11 -0.60
N THR A 135 -1.82 13.19 -1.27
CA THR A 135 -2.67 14.29 -1.68
C THR A 135 -3.11 14.11 -3.12
N ILE A 136 -4.42 14.07 -3.34
CA ILE A 136 -5.08 13.97 -4.64
C ILE A 136 -5.83 15.28 -4.88
N VAL A 137 -5.80 15.74 -6.14
CA VAL A 137 -6.47 16.97 -6.56
C VAL A 137 -7.33 16.64 -7.78
N ASP A 138 -8.60 17.01 -7.73
CA ASP A 138 -9.58 16.77 -8.80
C ASP A 138 -10.34 18.06 -9.15
N GLY A 139 -10.13 18.59 -10.35
CA GLY A 139 -10.87 19.77 -10.84
C GLY A 139 -10.52 21.11 -10.19
N VAL A 140 -9.56 21.17 -9.26
CA VAL A 140 -9.09 22.42 -8.63
C VAL A 140 -7.58 22.61 -8.79
N THR A 141 -7.10 23.85 -8.77
CA THR A 141 -5.67 24.16 -8.80
C THR A 141 -5.18 24.44 -7.38
N ILE A 142 -4.19 23.66 -6.93
CA ILE A 142 -3.54 23.85 -5.63
C ILE A 142 -2.05 24.10 -5.87
N PRO A 143 -1.59 25.36 -5.76
CA PRO A 143 -0.19 25.71 -6.02
C PRO A 143 0.79 24.92 -5.15
N ASP A 144 0.44 24.69 -3.88
CA ASP A 144 1.34 24.11 -2.87
C ASP A 144 1.04 22.64 -2.58
N LYS A 145 0.63 21.85 -3.59
CA LYS A 145 0.27 20.43 -3.39
C LYS A 145 1.39 19.64 -2.68
N SER A 146 2.65 19.84 -3.07
CA SER A 146 3.79 19.15 -2.46
C SER A 146 3.93 19.43 -0.97
N SER A 147 3.61 20.64 -0.52
CA SER A 147 3.66 21.02 0.89
C SER A 147 2.70 20.21 1.75
N TYR A 148 1.55 19.80 1.20
CA TYR A 148 0.62 18.88 1.88
C TYR A 148 1.17 17.44 1.93
N ASP A 149 1.78 16.96 0.84
CA ASP A 149 2.40 15.63 0.82
C ASP A 149 3.59 15.52 1.80
N ASP A 150 4.42 16.57 1.87
CA ASP A 150 5.53 16.67 2.83
C ASP A 150 5.01 16.75 4.26
N MET A 151 3.99 17.58 4.52
CA MET A 151 3.33 17.69 5.82
C MET A 151 2.75 16.35 6.28
N LEU A 152 2.04 15.64 5.40
CA LEU A 152 1.50 14.31 5.71
C LEU A 152 2.60 13.30 5.99
N SER A 153 3.68 13.32 5.21
CA SER A 153 4.82 12.42 5.43
C SER A 153 5.49 12.67 6.79
N GLU A 154 5.70 13.94 7.14
CA GLU A 154 6.28 14.33 8.42
C GLU A 154 5.37 14.01 9.62
N LEU A 155 4.05 14.17 9.47
CA LEU A 155 3.07 13.83 10.50
C LEU A 155 2.97 12.31 10.70
N LEU A 156 2.89 11.56 9.58
CA LEU A 156 2.68 10.12 9.60
C LEU A 156 3.93 9.32 9.97
N LYS A 157 5.13 9.90 9.92
CA LYS A 157 6.33 9.17 10.38
C LYS A 157 6.28 8.77 11.86
N LYS A 158 5.63 9.59 12.70
CA LYS A 158 5.42 9.30 14.14
C LYS A 158 4.07 8.68 14.43
N LEU A 159 3.00 9.24 13.85
CA LEU A 159 1.64 8.73 14.09
C LEU A 159 1.38 7.40 13.38
N GLY A 160 1.92 7.23 12.18
CA GLY A 160 1.87 5.95 11.46
C GLY A 160 2.64 4.86 12.18
N GLU A 161 3.75 5.17 12.85
CA GLU A 161 4.47 4.16 13.63
C GLU A 161 3.69 3.74 14.88
N THR A 162 3.19 4.70 15.64
CA THR A 162 2.57 4.44 16.95
C THR A 162 1.13 3.94 16.84
N LYS A 163 0.37 4.46 15.87
CA LYS A 163 -1.06 4.16 15.69
C LYS A 163 -1.35 3.36 14.42
N GLN A 164 -0.37 3.18 13.53
CA GLN A 164 -0.56 2.57 12.22
C GLN A 164 -1.60 3.29 11.37
N VAL A 165 -1.87 4.58 11.63
CA VAL A 165 -2.80 5.39 10.83
C VAL A 165 -2.18 5.77 9.50
N ASN A 166 -3.00 5.83 8.47
CA ASN A 166 -2.69 6.45 7.19
C ASN A 166 -3.72 7.53 6.89
N VAL A 167 -3.29 8.65 6.33
CA VAL A 167 -4.17 9.78 5.99
C VAL A 167 -4.08 10.04 4.49
N VAL A 168 -5.23 10.13 3.83
CA VAL A 168 -5.33 10.48 2.41
C VAL A 168 -6.13 11.78 2.31
N LEU A 169 -5.58 12.74 1.58
CA LEU A 169 -6.17 14.06 1.40
C LEU A 169 -6.65 14.20 -0.04
N VAL A 170 -7.90 14.60 -0.22
CA VAL A 170 -8.50 14.79 -1.54
C VAL A 170 -9.10 16.18 -1.60
N PHE A 171 -8.64 16.98 -2.56
CA PHE A 171 -9.23 18.28 -2.86
C PHE A 171 -10.05 18.19 -4.14
N THR A 172 -11.23 18.78 -4.13
CA THR A 172 -12.11 18.78 -5.29
C THR A 172 -12.93 20.06 -5.40
N ASN A 173 -13.29 20.46 -6.61
CA ASN A 173 -14.28 21.51 -6.86
C ASN A 173 -15.73 20.96 -6.98
N GLN A 174 -15.90 19.64 -6.88
CA GLN A 174 -17.20 18.98 -6.97
C GLN A 174 -18.02 19.16 -5.67
N ASP A 175 -19.29 18.76 -5.70
CA ASP A 175 -20.16 18.80 -4.55
C ASP A 175 -19.88 17.66 -3.55
N ARG A 176 -20.57 17.69 -2.41
CA ARG A 176 -20.41 16.67 -1.36
C ARG A 176 -20.78 15.25 -1.83
N LEU A 177 -21.58 15.09 -2.88
CA LEU A 177 -21.95 13.78 -3.42
C LEU A 177 -20.71 13.06 -3.98
N PHE A 178 -19.73 13.80 -4.49
CA PHE A 178 -18.43 13.24 -4.88
C PHE A 178 -17.78 12.45 -3.74
N ALA A 179 -17.79 12.97 -2.51
CA ALA A 179 -17.16 12.31 -1.38
C ALA A 179 -17.86 10.99 -1.00
N GLU A 180 -19.19 10.92 -1.08
CA GLU A 180 -19.96 9.69 -0.83
C GLU A 180 -19.72 8.64 -1.93
N LYS A 181 -19.61 9.08 -3.20
CA LYS A 181 -19.23 8.20 -4.31
C LYS A 181 -17.79 7.68 -4.15
N LEU A 182 -16.85 8.54 -3.75
CA LEU A 182 -15.47 8.16 -3.48
C LEU A 182 -15.36 7.16 -2.33
N LYS A 183 -16.07 7.43 -1.23
CA LYS A 183 -16.19 6.52 -0.08
C LYS A 183 -16.70 5.15 -0.53
N THR A 184 -17.70 5.10 -1.40
CA THR A 184 -18.22 3.84 -1.93
C THR A 184 -17.18 3.12 -2.81
N LYS A 185 -16.55 3.82 -3.75
CA LYS A 185 -15.49 3.28 -4.63
C LYS A 185 -14.35 2.67 -3.82
N TRP A 186 -13.91 3.38 -2.78
CA TRP A 186 -12.78 2.99 -1.93
C TRP A 186 -13.19 2.09 -0.75
N LEU A 187 -14.45 1.63 -0.68
CA LEU A 187 -14.96 0.81 0.43
C LEU A 187 -14.68 1.43 1.80
N ASN A 188 -15.00 2.72 1.95
CA ASN A 188 -14.75 3.52 3.15
C ASN A 188 -13.25 3.65 3.52
N GLY A 189 -12.36 3.47 2.53
CA GLY A 189 -10.91 3.53 2.69
C GLY A 189 -10.28 2.16 2.99
N LYS A 190 -8.95 2.11 3.07
CA LYS A 190 -8.21 0.93 3.55
C LYS A 190 -8.34 0.81 5.07
N LYS A 191 -8.02 -0.37 5.59
CA LYS A 191 -8.21 -0.74 7.01
C LYS A 191 -7.74 0.32 8.02
N ASN A 192 -6.65 1.01 7.74
CA ASN A 192 -6.04 1.98 8.64
C ASN A 192 -6.22 3.45 8.22
N ASP A 193 -7.03 3.70 7.19
CA ASP A 193 -7.16 5.03 6.61
C ASP A 193 -8.07 5.97 7.41
N THR A 194 -7.70 7.24 7.33
CA THR A 194 -8.58 8.39 7.53
C THR A 194 -8.52 9.21 6.24
N VAL A 195 -9.58 9.15 5.44
CA VAL A 195 -9.70 9.88 4.18
C VAL A 195 -10.43 11.20 4.43
N ILE A 196 -9.84 12.29 3.97
CA ILE A 196 -10.37 13.65 4.13
C ILE A 196 -10.59 14.21 2.75
N VAL A 197 -11.84 14.52 2.43
CA VAL A 197 -12.24 15.15 1.18
C VAL A 197 -12.66 16.58 1.48
N ILE A 198 -12.04 17.53 0.80
CA ILE A 198 -12.29 18.96 0.96
C ILE A 198 -12.83 19.52 -0.35
N GLY A 199 -14.04 20.05 -0.29
CA GLY A 199 -14.67 20.81 -1.35
C GLY A 199 -14.18 22.25 -1.34
N THR A 200 -13.58 22.68 -2.45
CA THR A 200 -13.05 24.03 -2.65
C THR A 200 -13.16 24.40 -4.13
N LYS A 201 -14.13 25.24 -4.50
CA LYS A 201 -14.22 25.75 -5.88
C LYS A 201 -13.18 26.84 -6.12
N ASP A 202 -13.04 27.74 -5.14
CA ASP A 202 -12.09 28.83 -5.13
C ASP A 202 -11.08 28.64 -4.00
N TYR A 203 -9.98 27.91 -4.29
CA TYR A 203 -8.87 27.74 -3.35
C TYR A 203 -8.34 29.12 -2.92
N PRO A 204 -8.09 29.37 -1.62
CA PRO A 204 -7.99 28.41 -0.52
C PRO A 204 -9.25 28.24 0.35
N ASN A 205 -10.45 28.66 -0.09
CA ASN A 205 -11.64 28.63 0.76
C ASN A 205 -12.25 27.22 0.87
N ILE A 206 -12.69 26.85 2.07
CA ILE A 206 -13.37 25.59 2.36
C ILE A 206 -14.87 25.78 2.22
N GLU A 207 -15.51 25.05 1.30
CA GLU A 207 -16.99 25.00 1.20
C GLU A 207 -17.56 23.89 2.07
N TRP A 208 -16.92 22.73 2.05
CA TRP A 208 -17.35 21.57 2.83
C TRP A 208 -16.18 20.62 3.07
N VAL A 209 -16.28 19.84 4.14
CA VAL A 209 -15.35 18.77 4.48
C VAL A 209 -16.13 17.48 4.72
N HIS A 210 -15.61 16.37 4.21
CA HIS A 210 -16.13 15.04 4.47
C HIS A 210 -14.98 14.12 4.88
N VAL A 211 -15.13 13.51 6.06
CA VAL A 211 -14.13 12.60 6.62
C VAL A 211 -14.74 11.22 6.77
N PHE A 212 -14.03 10.20 6.28
CA PHE A 212 -14.44 8.81 6.42
C PHE A 212 -13.23 7.89 6.58
N GLY A 213 -13.48 6.69 7.10
CA GLY A 213 -12.44 5.75 7.47
C GLY A 213 -12.98 4.68 8.41
N TRP A 214 -12.11 3.75 8.80
CA TRP A 214 -12.50 2.59 9.60
C TRP A 214 -12.22 2.73 11.10
N SER A 215 -11.85 3.91 11.60
CA SER A 215 -11.55 4.07 13.03
C SER A 215 -12.71 3.59 13.92
N ASN A 216 -12.38 2.91 15.02
CA ASN A 216 -13.36 2.44 15.99
C ASN A 216 -14.07 3.59 16.72
N ASN A 217 -13.41 4.74 16.83
CA ASN A 217 -14.01 5.92 17.43
C ASN A 217 -14.60 6.83 16.36
N GLN A 218 -15.93 6.84 16.26
CA GLN A 218 -16.65 7.66 15.28
C GLN A 218 -16.46 9.16 15.51
N MET A 219 -16.08 9.58 16.73
CA MET A 219 -15.80 10.98 17.04
C MET A 219 -14.66 11.55 16.19
N LEU A 220 -13.71 10.72 15.75
CA LEU A 220 -12.62 11.15 14.89
C LEU A 220 -13.14 11.88 13.64
N ASN A 221 -14.12 11.28 12.94
CA ASN A 221 -14.61 11.83 11.67
C ASN A 221 -15.38 13.14 11.90
N ILE A 222 -16.13 13.22 13.01
CA ILE A 222 -16.93 14.40 13.37
C ILE A 222 -16.00 15.54 13.79
N ALA A 223 -15.12 15.29 14.76
CA ALA A 223 -14.21 16.29 15.31
C ALA A 223 -13.24 16.81 14.25
N LEU A 224 -12.67 15.93 13.42
CA LEU A 224 -11.76 16.36 12.35
C LEU A 224 -12.48 17.18 11.27
N ARG A 225 -13.72 16.82 10.92
CA ARG A 225 -14.53 17.62 9.98
C ARG A 225 -14.79 19.01 10.55
N ASP A 226 -15.29 19.08 11.78
CA ASP A 226 -15.73 20.34 12.38
C ASP A 226 -14.54 21.29 12.61
N ASP A 227 -13.42 20.77 13.09
CA ASP A 227 -12.17 21.50 13.31
C ASP A 227 -11.56 22.01 11.99
N LEU A 228 -11.68 21.25 10.88
CA LEU A 228 -11.23 21.69 9.55
C LEU A 228 -12.15 22.75 8.92
N ILE A 229 -13.47 22.61 9.07
CA ILE A 229 -14.44 23.59 8.57
C ILE A 229 -14.28 24.93 9.30
N GLU A 230 -13.97 24.90 10.60
CA GLU A 230 -13.80 26.10 11.42
C GLU A 230 -12.67 27.02 10.94
N HIS A 231 -11.61 26.46 10.33
CA HIS A 231 -10.51 27.25 9.76
C HIS A 231 -10.96 28.17 8.62
N LYS A 232 -12.05 27.83 7.90
CA LYS A 232 -12.59 28.49 6.69
C LYS A 232 -11.65 28.53 5.48
N VAL A 233 -10.34 28.59 5.71
CA VAL A 233 -9.28 28.68 4.72
C VAL A 233 -8.31 27.52 4.92
N ILE A 234 -7.94 26.86 3.83
CA ILE A 234 -7.01 25.73 3.83
C ILE A 234 -5.59 26.28 3.98
N THR A 235 -4.93 25.93 5.08
CA THR A 235 -3.50 26.18 5.29
C THR A 235 -2.81 24.89 5.72
N VAL A 236 -1.55 24.71 5.31
CA VAL A 236 -0.75 23.52 5.67
C VAL A 236 -0.60 23.41 7.19
N THR A 237 -0.33 24.53 7.87
CA THR A 237 -0.16 24.57 9.33
C THR A 237 -1.47 24.25 10.05
N GLY A 238 -2.58 24.90 9.68
CA GLY A 238 -3.88 24.64 10.29
C GLY A 238 -4.32 23.18 10.12
N MET A 239 -4.12 22.62 8.92
CA MET A 239 -4.40 21.22 8.66
C MET A 239 -3.52 20.27 9.49
N ARG A 240 -2.21 20.53 9.57
CA ARG A 240 -1.29 19.74 10.39
C ARG A 240 -1.72 19.72 11.85
N ASP A 241 -2.09 20.88 12.39
CA ASP A 241 -2.44 21.02 13.80
C ASP A 241 -3.77 20.31 14.10
N SER A 242 -4.77 20.47 13.22
CA SER A 242 -6.04 19.73 13.27
C SER A 242 -5.85 18.21 13.20
N LEU A 243 -5.03 17.74 12.27
CA LEU A 243 -4.73 16.31 12.14
C LEU A 243 -4.02 15.78 13.37
N THR A 244 -2.98 16.48 13.83
CA THR A 244 -2.19 16.05 14.99
C THR A 244 -3.05 15.95 16.24
N LYS A 245 -3.88 16.96 16.52
CA LYS A 245 -4.81 17.00 17.66
C LYS A 245 -5.81 15.84 17.59
N ASN A 246 -6.58 15.76 16.50
CA ASN A 246 -7.71 14.83 16.40
C ASN A 246 -7.26 13.37 16.23
N LEU A 247 -6.18 13.11 15.49
CA LEU A 247 -5.64 11.75 15.37
C LEU A 247 -5.06 11.26 16.70
N ASN A 248 -4.38 12.12 17.48
CA ASN A 248 -3.90 11.71 18.79
C ASN A 248 -5.03 11.42 19.77
N MET A 249 -6.08 12.25 19.78
CA MET A 249 -7.16 12.14 20.74
C MET A 249 -8.16 11.03 20.40
N TYR A 250 -8.53 10.90 19.11
CA TYR A 250 -9.68 10.09 18.72
C TYR A 250 -9.33 8.88 17.86
N TYR A 251 -8.21 8.88 17.11
CA TYR A 251 -7.92 7.72 16.27
C TYR A 251 -7.67 6.46 17.10
N SER A 252 -8.52 5.47 16.86
CA SER A 252 -8.40 4.10 17.33
C SER A 252 -8.48 3.14 16.16
N ARG A 253 -7.44 2.33 15.96
CA ARG A 253 -7.34 1.39 14.83
C ARG A 253 -8.38 0.29 14.98
N LYS A 254 -9.12 0.02 13.91
CA LYS A 254 -10.04 -1.11 13.85
C LYS A 254 -9.32 -2.36 13.34
N PRO A 255 -9.24 -3.43 14.15
CA PRO A 255 -8.64 -4.67 13.70
C PRO A 255 -9.56 -5.36 12.69
N MET A 256 -8.98 -6.12 11.77
CA MET A 256 -9.76 -6.80 10.74
C MET A 256 -10.45 -8.06 11.28
N SER A 257 -10.01 -8.56 12.43
CA SER A 257 -10.69 -9.62 13.19
C SER A 257 -12.14 -9.28 13.51
N ASP A 258 -12.47 -8.00 13.71
CA ASP A 258 -13.84 -7.55 13.98
C ASP A 258 -14.79 -7.86 12.81
N PHE A 259 -14.25 -8.06 11.60
CA PHE A 259 -15.00 -8.40 10.40
C PHE A 259 -14.89 -9.87 10.00
N GLU A 260 -14.26 -10.72 10.82
CA GLU A 260 -14.05 -12.13 10.50
C GLU A 260 -15.37 -12.91 10.32
N TYR A 261 -16.47 -12.47 10.96
CA TYR A 261 -17.79 -13.06 10.74
C TYR A 261 -18.26 -12.96 9.27
N LEU A 262 -17.73 -12.01 8.48
CA LEU A 262 -18.01 -11.89 7.05
C LEU A 262 -17.25 -12.93 6.20
N LYS A 263 -16.30 -13.68 6.77
CA LYS A 263 -15.57 -14.74 6.07
C LYS A 263 -16.52 -15.79 5.48
N ASN A 264 -17.57 -16.16 6.22
CA ASN A 264 -18.55 -17.15 5.76
C ASN A 264 -19.46 -16.63 4.64
N ASN A 265 -19.56 -15.30 4.50
CA ASN A 265 -20.31 -14.64 3.43
C ASN A 265 -19.42 -14.26 2.23
N SER A 266 -18.16 -14.72 2.22
CA SER A 266 -17.23 -14.44 1.13
C SER A 266 -17.51 -15.35 -0.06
N GLU A 267 -17.91 -14.74 -1.18
CA GLU A 267 -18.15 -15.49 -2.41
C GLU A 267 -16.81 -15.85 -3.09
N PRO A 268 -16.64 -17.09 -3.57
CA PRO A 268 -15.48 -17.46 -4.36
C PRO A 268 -15.42 -16.64 -5.66
N SER A 269 -14.21 -16.28 -6.09
CA SER A 269 -14.00 -15.58 -7.37
C SER A 269 -14.50 -16.44 -8.53
N MET A 270 -15.08 -15.81 -9.57
CA MET A 270 -15.49 -16.50 -10.80
C MET A 270 -14.37 -17.34 -11.42
N VAL A 271 -13.12 -16.88 -11.33
CA VAL A 271 -11.96 -17.66 -11.81
C VAL A 271 -11.80 -18.96 -11.02
N VAL A 272 -11.98 -18.92 -9.70
CA VAL A 272 -11.90 -20.13 -8.85
C VAL A 272 -13.01 -21.11 -9.20
N LEU A 273 -14.23 -20.61 -9.44
CA LEU A 273 -15.36 -21.44 -9.88
C LEU A 273 -15.09 -22.08 -11.24
N ILE A 274 -14.58 -21.30 -12.21
CA ILE A 274 -14.21 -21.80 -13.54
C ILE A 274 -13.09 -22.83 -13.44
N THR A 275 -12.02 -22.56 -12.68
CA THR A 275 -10.92 -23.51 -12.50
C THR A 275 -11.39 -24.78 -11.81
N ALA A 276 -12.23 -24.68 -10.78
CA ALA A 276 -12.82 -25.84 -10.11
C ALA A 276 -13.66 -26.67 -11.09
N PHE A 277 -14.46 -26.00 -11.94
CA PHE A 277 -15.25 -26.66 -12.98
C PHE A 277 -14.40 -27.35 -14.05
N ILE A 278 -13.29 -26.72 -14.49
CA ILE A 278 -12.34 -27.33 -15.42
C ILE A 278 -11.67 -28.55 -14.79
N LEU A 279 -11.24 -28.45 -13.53
CA LEU A 279 -10.63 -29.56 -12.80
C LEU A 279 -11.61 -30.73 -12.64
N THR A 280 -12.87 -30.47 -12.28
CA THR A 280 -13.87 -31.54 -12.17
C THR A 280 -14.16 -32.20 -13.51
N MET A 281 -14.18 -31.46 -14.62
CA MET A 281 -14.26 -32.04 -15.95
C MET A 281 -13.05 -32.93 -16.27
N ILE A 282 -11.83 -32.46 -16.02
CA ILE A 282 -10.60 -33.23 -16.27
C ILE A 282 -10.60 -34.53 -15.45
N PHE A 283 -10.94 -34.45 -14.17
CA PHE A 283 -11.06 -35.64 -13.33
C PHE A 283 -12.15 -36.60 -13.83
N SER A 284 -13.31 -36.09 -14.25
CA SER A 284 -14.40 -36.92 -14.76
C SER A 284 -14.00 -37.67 -16.05
N ILE A 285 -13.30 -36.99 -16.97
CA ILE A 285 -12.76 -37.60 -18.19
C ILE A 285 -11.68 -38.63 -17.83
N GLY A 286 -10.77 -38.29 -16.92
CA GLY A 286 -9.72 -39.19 -16.45
C GLY A 286 -10.26 -40.46 -15.82
N PHE A 287 -11.25 -40.34 -14.92
CA PHE A 287 -11.92 -41.50 -14.31
C PHE A 287 -12.67 -42.35 -15.34
N SER A 288 -13.36 -41.71 -16.30
CA SER A 288 -14.05 -42.43 -17.37
C SER A 288 -13.07 -43.21 -18.26
N TYR A 289 -11.91 -42.62 -18.57
CA TYR A 289 -10.88 -43.28 -19.37
C TYR A 289 -10.25 -44.48 -18.65
N ILE A 290 -9.97 -44.35 -17.34
CA ILE A 290 -9.44 -45.46 -16.52
C ILE A 290 -10.49 -46.58 -16.45
N ALA A 291 -11.75 -46.26 -16.19
CA ALA A 291 -12.83 -47.24 -16.08
C ALA A 291 -13.16 -47.99 -17.38
N ILE A 292 -12.80 -47.45 -18.55
CA ILE A 292 -12.94 -48.13 -19.85
C ILE A 292 -11.73 -49.04 -20.13
N LYS A 293 -10.58 -48.73 -19.53
CA LYS A 293 -9.31 -49.43 -19.77
C LYS A 293 -9.09 -50.61 -18.83
N ASP A 294 -9.70 -50.58 -17.65
CA ASP A 294 -9.87 -51.73 -16.74
C ASP A 294 -11.06 -52.62 -17.18
#